data_AF-A0A8H3VDZ6-F1
#
_entry.id   AF-A0A8H3VDZ6-F1
#
_cell.length_a   1.000
_cell.length_b   1.000
_cell.length_c   1.000
_cell.angle_alpha   90.00
_cell.angle_beta   90.00
_cell.angle_gamma   90.00
#
_symmetry.space_group_name_H-M   'P 1'
#
loop_
_entity.id
_entity.type
_entity.pdbx_description
1 polymer ?
#
loop_
_entity_poly.entity_id
_entity_poly.type
_entity_poly.pdbx_seq_one_letter_code
_entity_poly.pdbx_strand_id
1 'polypeptide(L)'
;MATTSRNLFHHLPPPAECLAILIGTAQLTIFGVAGLANPSQWAQGFGIPTILPSKTQQHPGAIEASSAETANDKEVQDAQKALIAACAVRNVEKGILLLTLGLVLRDRKVLGIATGLGLVTTVTDYFLVKWYGVKEAAFGHVIGVMNSLLIGGSLLYWQRDDPWWWKA
;
A
#
# COMPACT_ATOMS: atom_id res chain seq x y z
N MET A 1 16.95 -20.85 44.02
CA MET A 1 17.14 -19.54 43.38
C MET A 1 16.58 -19.62 41.98
N ALA A 2 15.46 -18.96 41.71
CA ALA A 2 14.90 -18.90 40.37
C ALA A 2 15.78 -17.98 39.51
N THR A 3 16.31 -18.50 38.41
CA THR A 3 16.99 -17.71 37.39
C THR A 3 15.97 -16.75 36.78
N THR A 4 16.09 -15.46 37.07
CA THR A 4 15.35 -14.40 36.39
C THR A 4 15.78 -14.39 34.93
N SER A 5 15.05 -15.10 34.07
CA SER A 5 15.17 -14.97 32.63
C SER A 5 14.88 -13.50 32.29
N ARG A 6 15.92 -12.74 31.94
CA ARG A 6 15.77 -11.39 31.42
C ARG A 6 15.07 -11.49 30.07
N ASN A 7 13.76 -11.34 30.11
CA ASN A 7 12.91 -11.34 28.93
C ASN A 7 13.27 -10.17 28.02
N LEU A 8 13.94 -10.42 26.91
CA LEU A 8 14.18 -9.45 25.83
C LEU A 8 12.87 -8.73 25.43
N PHE A 9 11.73 -9.41 25.56
CA PHE A 9 10.41 -8.91 25.22
C PHE A 9 9.86 -7.82 26.17
N HIS A 10 10.47 -7.58 27.34
CA HIS A 10 10.03 -6.49 28.23
C HIS A 10 10.48 -5.10 27.78
N HIS A 11 11.49 -5.01 26.91
CA HIS A 11 12.00 -3.73 26.38
C HIS A 11 11.50 -3.44 24.96
N LEU A 12 10.75 -4.37 24.35
CA LEU A 12 10.20 -4.18 23.03
C LEU A 12 8.81 -3.50 23.12
N PRO A 13 8.46 -2.64 22.15
CA PRO A 13 7.14 -2.07 22.09
C PRO A 13 6.07 -3.17 21.96
N PRO A 14 4.86 -2.96 22.49
CA PRO A 14 3.76 -3.91 22.35
C PRO A 14 3.51 -4.32 20.88
N PRO A 15 3.00 -5.54 20.62
CA PRO A 15 2.72 -6.04 19.26
C PRO A 15 2.00 -5.06 18.36
N ALA A 16 1.02 -4.34 18.90
CA ALA A 16 0.23 -3.39 18.14
C ALA A 16 1.06 -2.21 17.61
N GLU A 17 2.02 -1.73 18.40
CA GLU A 17 2.92 -0.63 18.00
C GLU A 17 3.91 -1.10 16.92
N CYS A 18 4.47 -2.30 17.06
CA CYS A 18 5.32 -2.92 16.04
C CYS A 18 4.57 -3.08 14.69
N LEU A 19 3.33 -3.60 14.75
CA LEU A 19 2.49 -3.75 13.57
C LEU A 19 2.14 -2.40 12.97
N ALA A 20 1.80 -1.40 13.79
CA ALA A 20 1.55 -0.03 13.32
C ALA A 20 2.75 0.58 12.61
N ILE A 21 3.96 0.40 13.15
CA ILE A 21 5.20 0.86 12.50
C ILE A 21 5.34 0.16 11.15
N LEU A 22 5.22 -1.16 11.11
CA LEU A 22 5.44 -1.93 9.89
C LEU A 22 4.45 -1.53 8.79
N ILE A 23 3.14 -1.55 9.08
CA ILE A 23 2.12 -1.26 8.07
C ILE A 23 2.05 0.23 7.75
N GLY A 24 2.19 1.09 8.77
CA GLY A 24 2.12 2.53 8.62
C GLY A 24 3.30 3.07 7.83
N THR A 25 4.51 2.56 8.08
CA THR A 25 5.69 2.92 7.28
C THR A 25 5.61 2.36 5.87
N ALA A 26 5.16 1.12 5.65
CA ALA A 26 4.96 0.59 4.31
C ALA A 26 3.96 1.43 3.51
N GLN A 27 2.84 1.83 4.13
CA GLN A 27 1.82 2.68 3.52
C GLN A 27 2.35 4.07 3.19
N LEU A 28 3.10 4.66 4.11
CA LEU A 28 3.70 5.97 3.91
C LEU A 28 4.78 5.95 2.83
N THR A 29 5.65 4.93 2.83
CA THR A 29 6.86 4.90 1.98
C THR A 29 6.61 4.18 0.66
N ILE A 30 6.43 2.86 0.67
CA ILE A 30 6.31 2.01 -0.51
C ILE A 30 5.04 2.36 -1.31
N PHE A 31 3.91 2.53 -0.63
CA PHE A 31 2.64 2.79 -1.30
C PHE A 31 2.35 4.29 -1.50
N GLY A 32 2.99 5.15 -0.73
CA GLY A 32 2.82 6.60 -0.76
C GLY A 32 3.96 7.33 -1.47
N VAL A 33 5.06 7.56 -0.77
CA VAL A 33 6.20 8.34 -1.28
C VAL A 33 6.79 7.78 -2.57
N ALA A 34 6.93 6.45 -2.70
CA ALA A 34 7.45 5.85 -3.93
C ALA A 34 6.50 6.07 -5.13
N GLY A 35 5.19 6.02 -4.90
CA GLY A 35 4.17 6.33 -5.91
C GLY A 35 4.15 7.81 -6.31
N LEU A 36 4.48 8.71 -5.40
CA LEU A 36 4.69 10.13 -5.70
C LEU A 36 5.97 10.38 -6.51
N ALA A 37 7.06 9.70 -6.14
CA ALA A 37 8.35 9.91 -6.79
C ALA A 37 8.37 9.42 -8.24
N ASN A 38 7.75 8.26 -8.51
CA ASN A 38 7.73 7.66 -9.85
C ASN A 38 6.37 7.02 -10.17
N PRO A 39 5.30 7.81 -10.44
CA PRO A 39 3.94 7.32 -10.56
C PRO A 39 3.77 6.21 -11.61
N SER A 40 4.34 6.39 -12.81
CA SER A 40 4.18 5.43 -13.90
C SER A 40 4.84 4.07 -13.61
N GLN A 41 6.07 4.07 -13.09
CA GLN A 41 6.77 2.83 -12.74
C GLN A 41 6.11 2.14 -11.55
N TRP A 42 5.70 2.91 -10.56
CA TRP A 42 4.97 2.40 -9.40
C TRP A 42 3.68 1.70 -9.83
N ALA A 43 2.86 2.34 -10.66
CA ALA A 43 1.62 1.78 -11.18
C ALA A 43 1.84 0.47 -11.95
N GLN A 44 2.90 0.39 -12.76
CA GLN A 44 3.27 -0.84 -13.47
C GLN A 44 3.55 -1.99 -12.51
N GLY A 45 4.23 -1.73 -11.38
CA GLY A 45 4.47 -2.72 -10.33
C GLY A 45 3.20 -3.28 -9.69
N PHE A 46 2.09 -2.55 -9.76
CA PHE A 46 0.77 -2.99 -9.27
C PHE A 46 -0.15 -3.51 -10.37
N GLY A 47 0.36 -3.66 -11.61
CA GLY A 47 -0.42 -4.16 -12.73
C GLY A 47 -1.35 -3.11 -13.37
N ILE A 48 -1.09 -1.82 -13.15
CA ILE A 48 -1.83 -0.72 -13.77
C ILE A 48 -1.00 -0.16 -14.93
N PRO A 49 -1.34 -0.47 -16.19
CA PRO A 49 -0.59 0.03 -17.34
C PRO A 49 -0.86 1.53 -17.52
N THR A 50 0.20 2.30 -17.72
CA THR A 50 0.10 3.69 -18.21
C THR A 50 0.10 3.70 -19.72
N ILE A 51 -0.68 4.59 -20.34
CA ILE A 51 -0.64 4.77 -21.79
C ILE A 51 0.75 5.29 -22.14
N LEU A 52 1.49 4.51 -22.92
CA LEU A 52 2.73 4.95 -23.53
C LEU A 52 2.39 5.84 -24.73
N PRO A 53 3.25 6.80 -25.11
CA PRO A 53 3.08 7.54 -26.35
C PRO A 53 2.89 6.56 -27.50
N SER A 54 1.97 6.86 -28.42
CA SER A 54 1.66 6.00 -29.57
C SER A 54 2.97 5.58 -30.26
N LYS A 55 3.37 4.31 -30.10
CA LYS A 55 4.60 3.76 -30.71
C LYS A 55 4.46 3.51 -32.23
N THR A 56 3.36 3.96 -32.81
CA THR A 56 2.97 3.77 -34.22
C THR A 56 3.99 4.35 -35.21
N GLN A 57 5.11 4.94 -34.75
CA GLN A 57 6.08 5.63 -35.60
C GLN A 57 7.55 5.28 -35.38
N GLN A 58 7.87 4.19 -34.68
CA GLN A 58 9.27 3.76 -34.49
C GLN A 58 9.77 2.80 -35.59
N HIS A 59 9.24 2.89 -36.81
CA HIS A 59 9.69 2.09 -37.95
C HIS A 59 10.15 3.01 -39.09
N PRO A 60 11.20 2.64 -39.83
CA PRO A 60 11.68 3.44 -40.96
C PRO A 60 10.54 3.65 -41.96
N GLY A 61 10.11 4.91 -42.15
CA GLY A 61 9.02 5.27 -43.08
C GLY A 61 7.66 5.57 -42.46
N ALA A 62 7.53 5.56 -41.13
CA ALA A 62 6.31 6.03 -40.49
C ALA A 62 6.17 7.56 -40.62
N ILE A 63 4.96 8.04 -40.92
CA ILE A 63 4.62 9.47 -40.93
C ILE A 63 4.87 10.01 -39.52
N GLU A 64 5.57 11.13 -39.33
CA GLU A 64 5.79 11.72 -38.00
C GLU A 64 4.46 12.19 -37.37
N ALA A 65 4.34 12.06 -36.04
CA ALA A 65 3.15 12.48 -35.31
C ALA A 65 3.05 13.98 -35.43
N SER A 66 1.83 14.46 -35.66
CA SER A 66 1.60 15.89 -35.67
C SER A 66 1.93 16.47 -34.28
N SER A 67 2.31 17.75 -34.26
CA SER A 67 2.55 18.47 -33.01
C SER A 67 1.30 18.47 -32.11
N ALA A 68 0.11 18.48 -32.71
CA ALA A 68 -1.17 18.40 -32.00
C ALA A 68 -1.39 17.03 -31.34
N GLU A 69 -1.08 15.93 -32.03
CA GLU A 69 -1.17 14.57 -31.45
C GLU A 69 -0.17 14.38 -30.32
N THR A 70 1.07 14.87 -30.48
CA THR A 70 2.10 14.79 -29.44
C THR A 70 1.71 15.58 -28.19
N ALA A 71 1.09 16.76 -28.37
CA ALA A 71 0.59 17.56 -27.26
C ALA A 71 -0.56 16.86 -26.51
N ASN A 72 -1.49 16.23 -27.24
CA ASN A 72 -2.60 15.48 -26.66
C ASN A 72 -2.10 14.24 -25.89
N ASP A 73 -1.20 13.45 -26.49
CA ASP A 73 -0.58 12.28 -25.85
C ASP A 73 0.11 12.66 -24.53
N LYS A 74 0.79 13.82 -24.52
CA LYS A 74 1.43 14.36 -23.32
C LYS A 74 0.41 14.75 -22.25
N GLU A 75 -0.66 15.44 -22.63
CA GLU A 75 -1.72 15.85 -21.70
C GLU A 75 -2.40 14.62 -21.05
N VAL A 76 -2.72 13.60 -21.84
CA VAL A 76 -3.29 12.33 -21.33
C VAL A 76 -2.32 11.64 -20.36
N GLN A 77 -1.03 11.58 -20.69
CA GLN A 77 -0.03 10.99 -19.80
C GLN A 77 0.14 11.77 -18.50
N ASP A 78 0.18 13.09 -18.57
CA ASP A 78 0.35 13.94 -17.40
C ASP A 78 -0.90 13.85 -16.49
N ALA A 79 -2.10 13.76 -17.06
CA ALA A 79 -3.33 13.48 -16.33
C ALA A 79 -3.31 12.10 -15.65
N GLN A 80 -2.85 11.05 -16.34
CA GLN A 80 -2.71 9.71 -15.74
C GLN A 80 -1.71 9.70 -14.59
N LYS A 81 -0.55 10.33 -14.76
CA LYS A 81 0.46 10.46 -13.69
C LYS A 81 -0.10 11.21 -12.50
N ALA A 82 -0.84 12.30 -12.73
CA ALA A 82 -1.47 13.07 -11.67
C ALA A 82 -2.50 12.24 -10.88
N LEU A 83 -3.31 11.43 -11.56
CA LEU A 83 -4.27 10.51 -10.92
C LEU A 83 -3.55 9.45 -10.08
N ILE A 84 -2.49 8.84 -10.60
CA ILE A 84 -1.70 7.85 -9.86
C ILE A 84 -1.04 8.50 -8.63
N ALA A 85 -0.45 9.69 -8.80
CA ALA A 85 0.13 10.46 -7.71
C ALA A 85 -0.91 10.81 -6.65
N ALA A 86 -2.13 11.18 -7.04
CA ALA A 86 -3.23 11.44 -6.11
C ALA A 86 -3.63 10.18 -5.31
N CYS A 87 -3.64 8.99 -5.94
CA CYS A 87 -3.81 7.73 -5.23
C CYS A 87 -2.67 7.48 -4.23
N ALA A 88 -1.42 7.78 -4.61
CA ALA A 88 -0.27 7.66 -3.72
C ALA A 88 -0.35 8.61 -2.51
N VAL A 89 -0.84 9.85 -2.69
CA VAL A 89 -1.09 10.78 -1.56
C VAL A 89 -2.09 10.20 -0.56
N ARG A 90 -3.14 9.51 -1.02
CA ARG A 90 -4.09 8.84 -0.11
C ARG A 90 -3.41 7.73 0.70
N ASN A 91 -2.38 7.08 0.15
CA ASN A 91 -1.57 6.13 0.90
C ASN A 91 -0.65 6.83 1.92
N VAL A 92 -0.08 7.99 1.58
CA VAL A 92 0.64 8.83 2.56
C VAL A 92 -0.26 9.17 3.75
N GLU A 93 -1.48 9.65 3.49
CA GLU A 93 -2.47 9.96 4.53
C GLU A 93 -2.80 8.73 5.39
N LYS A 94 -3.11 7.58 4.76
CA LYS A 94 -3.35 6.32 5.46
C LYS A 94 -2.16 5.90 6.33
N GLY A 95 -0.93 6.03 5.83
CA GLY A 95 0.28 5.71 6.59
C GLY A 95 0.45 6.58 7.82
N ILE A 96 0.25 7.90 7.68
CA ILE A 96 0.25 8.84 8.81
C ILE A 96 -0.83 8.45 9.82
N LEU A 97 -2.06 8.19 9.37
CA LEU A 97 -3.17 7.79 10.24
C LEU A 97 -2.84 6.53 11.05
N LEU A 98 -2.33 5.48 10.39
CA LEU A 98 -1.97 4.22 11.07
C LEU A 98 -0.85 4.43 12.09
N LEU A 99 0.17 5.25 11.76
CA LEU A 99 1.23 5.60 12.70
C LEU A 99 0.70 6.42 13.88
N THR A 100 -0.20 7.38 13.66
CA THR A 100 -0.82 8.17 14.72
C THR A 100 -1.67 7.28 15.64
N LEU A 101 -2.52 6.42 15.07
CA LEU A 101 -3.36 5.50 15.83
C LEU A 101 -2.53 4.53 16.68
N GLY A 102 -1.44 4.00 16.12
CA GLY A 102 -0.58 3.04 16.79
C GLY A 102 0.39 3.64 17.81
N LEU A 103 1.04 4.76 17.50
CA LEU A 103 2.16 5.29 18.29
C LEU A 103 1.77 6.44 19.22
N VAL A 104 0.85 7.29 18.78
CA VAL A 104 0.43 8.49 19.52
C VAL A 104 -0.79 8.17 20.37
N LEU A 105 -1.88 7.74 19.74
CA LEU A 105 -3.14 7.44 20.43
C LEU A 105 -3.09 6.08 21.12
N ARG A 106 -2.26 5.17 20.61
CA ARG A 106 -2.10 3.80 21.11
C ARG A 106 -3.44 3.06 21.25
N ASP A 107 -4.40 3.41 20.40
CA ASP A 107 -5.69 2.74 20.33
C ASP A 107 -5.64 1.63 19.28
N ARG A 108 -5.33 0.45 19.80
CA ARG A 108 -5.22 -0.77 19.03
C ARG A 108 -6.53 -1.19 18.35
N LYS A 109 -7.69 -0.97 18.97
CA LYS A 109 -8.97 -1.39 18.36
C LYS A 109 -9.24 -0.54 17.13
N VAL A 110 -9.06 0.77 17.27
CA VAL A 110 -9.21 1.70 16.14
C VAL A 110 -8.15 1.43 15.07
N LEU A 111 -6.90 1.15 15.45
CA LEU A 111 -5.85 0.72 14.52
C LEU A 111 -6.23 -0.58 13.77
N GLY A 112 -6.77 -1.57 14.48
CA GLY A 112 -7.23 -2.83 13.92
C GLY A 112 -8.39 -2.65 12.94
N ILE A 113 -9.37 -1.80 13.30
CA ILE A 113 -10.47 -1.41 12.41
C ILE A 113 -9.91 -0.70 11.17
N ALA A 114 -9.04 0.30 11.35
CA ALA A 114 -8.45 1.06 10.24
C ALA A 114 -7.64 0.17 9.30
N THR A 115 -6.86 -0.77 9.84
CA THR A 115 -6.11 -1.75 9.05
C THR A 115 -7.04 -2.73 8.34
N GLY A 116 -8.09 -3.19 9.03
CA GLY A 116 -9.12 -4.06 8.47
C GLY A 116 -9.91 -3.42 7.34
N LEU A 117 -10.20 -2.11 7.41
CA LEU A 117 -10.81 -1.36 6.31
C LEU A 117 -9.91 -1.32 5.06
N GLY A 118 -8.60 -1.49 5.23
CA GLY A 118 -7.66 -1.69 4.12
C GLY A 118 -8.03 -2.88 3.23
N LEU A 119 -8.67 -3.91 3.78
CA LEU A 119 -9.18 -5.05 3.03
C LEU A 119 -10.10 -4.64 1.88
N VAL A 120 -11.01 -3.69 2.13
CA VAL A 120 -11.95 -3.21 1.11
C VAL A 120 -11.19 -2.57 -0.05
N THR A 121 -10.13 -1.80 0.26
CA THR A 121 -9.29 -1.19 -0.76
C THR A 121 -8.58 -2.27 -1.57
N THR A 122 -7.91 -3.23 -0.93
CA THR A 122 -7.13 -4.24 -1.65
C THR A 122 -7.97 -5.24 -2.44
N VAL A 123 -9.15 -5.60 -1.95
CA VAL A 123 -10.13 -6.39 -2.72
C VAL A 123 -10.56 -5.62 -3.97
N THR A 124 -10.79 -4.31 -3.83
CA THR A 124 -11.13 -3.45 -4.96
C THR A 124 -9.96 -3.39 -5.96
N ASP A 125 -8.72 -3.23 -5.49
CA ASP A 125 -7.53 -3.22 -6.33
C ASP A 125 -7.37 -4.55 -7.10
N TYR A 126 -7.61 -5.69 -6.44
CA TYR A 126 -7.63 -7.01 -7.10
C TYR A 126 -8.61 -7.03 -8.28
N PHE A 127 -9.86 -6.58 -8.08
CA PHE A 127 -10.86 -6.57 -9.14
C PHE A 127 -10.54 -5.55 -10.24
N LEU A 128 -10.04 -4.37 -9.89
CA LEU A 128 -9.62 -3.35 -10.85
C LEU A 128 -8.52 -3.88 -11.76
N VAL A 129 -7.49 -4.51 -11.19
CA VAL A 129 -6.38 -5.06 -11.99
C VAL A 129 -6.82 -6.28 -12.79
N LYS A 130 -7.71 -7.12 -12.24
CA LYS A 130 -8.26 -8.27 -12.96
C LYS A 130 -9.11 -7.87 -14.17
N TRP A 131 -9.85 -6.77 -14.10
CA TRP A 131 -10.75 -6.34 -15.16
C TRP A 131 -10.11 -5.37 -16.15
N TYR A 132 -9.30 -4.42 -15.65
CA TYR A 132 -8.79 -3.30 -16.44
C TYR A 132 -7.25 -3.26 -16.52
N GLY A 133 -6.55 -4.01 -15.69
CA GLY A 133 -5.09 -4.03 -15.62
C GLY A 133 -4.46 -5.27 -16.24
N VAL A 134 -3.22 -5.54 -15.82
CA VAL A 134 -2.47 -6.75 -16.16
C VAL A 134 -2.99 -7.90 -15.30
N LYS A 135 -3.76 -8.81 -15.90
CA LYS A 135 -4.48 -9.87 -15.19
C LYS A 135 -3.58 -10.78 -14.37
N GLU A 136 -2.37 -11.03 -14.87
CA GLU A 136 -1.35 -11.85 -14.23
C GLU A 136 -0.85 -11.19 -12.93
N ALA A 137 -0.85 -9.86 -12.85
CA ALA A 137 -0.48 -9.12 -11.66
C ALA A 137 -1.60 -9.06 -10.61
N ALA A 138 -2.85 -9.38 -10.96
CA ALA A 138 -3.98 -9.34 -10.04
C ALA A 138 -3.74 -10.25 -8.82
N PHE A 139 -3.10 -11.41 -8.99
CA PHE A 139 -2.82 -12.33 -7.88
C PHE A 139 -1.92 -11.71 -6.80
N GLY A 140 -1.04 -10.76 -7.16
CA GLY A 140 -0.21 -10.04 -6.19
C GLY A 140 -1.03 -9.30 -5.12
N HIS A 141 -2.23 -8.84 -5.46
CA HIS A 141 -3.14 -8.15 -4.53
C HIS A 141 -3.75 -9.09 -3.48
N VAL A 142 -3.76 -10.41 -3.71
CA VAL A 142 -4.20 -11.41 -2.71
C VAL A 142 -3.29 -11.37 -1.48
N ILE A 143 -1.99 -11.07 -1.65
CA ILE A 143 -1.06 -10.91 -0.52
C ILE A 143 -1.51 -9.75 0.36
N GLY A 144 -1.92 -8.63 -0.23
CA GLY A 144 -2.43 -7.49 0.53
C GLY A 144 -3.76 -7.81 1.24
N VAL A 145 -4.66 -8.57 0.62
CA VAL A 145 -5.89 -9.07 1.25
C VAL A 145 -5.57 -9.89 2.50
N MET A 146 -4.64 -10.82 2.38
CA MET A 146 -4.19 -11.65 3.52
C MET A 146 -3.53 -10.79 4.60
N ASN A 147 -2.70 -9.81 4.24
CA ASN A 147 -2.08 -8.91 5.20
C ASN A 147 -3.11 -8.08 5.98
N SER A 148 -4.12 -7.50 5.29
CA SER A 148 -5.18 -6.74 5.96
C SER A 148 -6.00 -7.61 6.92
N LEU A 149 -6.34 -8.84 6.50
CA LEU A 149 -7.06 -9.80 7.34
C LEU A 149 -6.23 -10.25 8.55
N LEU A 150 -4.99 -10.68 8.33
CA LEU A 150 -4.13 -11.21 9.38
C LEU A 150 -3.74 -10.12 10.36
N ILE A 151 -3.31 -8.95 9.89
CA ILE A 151 -2.85 -7.86 10.76
C ILE A 151 -4.05 -7.19 11.44
N GLY A 152 -5.08 -6.81 10.68
CA GLY A 152 -6.30 -6.22 11.24
C GLY A 152 -6.99 -7.16 12.21
N GLY A 153 -7.15 -8.44 11.83
CA GLY A 153 -7.71 -9.48 12.69
C GLY A 153 -6.88 -9.70 13.95
N SER A 154 -5.55 -9.79 13.84
CA SER A 154 -4.68 -9.95 15.02
C SER A 154 -4.76 -8.76 15.97
N LEU A 155 -4.89 -7.54 15.44
CA LEU A 155 -5.07 -6.31 16.20
C LEU A 155 -6.46 -6.21 16.87
N LEU A 156 -7.48 -6.86 16.32
CA LEU A 156 -8.80 -6.94 16.97
C LEU A 156 -8.90 -8.12 17.95
N TYR A 157 -8.17 -9.20 17.70
CA TYR A 157 -8.25 -10.44 18.47
C TYR A 157 -7.43 -10.40 19.76
N TRP A 158 -6.13 -10.07 19.68
CA TRP A 158 -5.35 -9.94 20.93
C TRP A 158 -5.95 -8.81 21.80
N GLN A 159 -5.87 -8.87 23.12
CA GLN A 159 -6.27 -7.74 23.98
C GLN A 159 -5.07 -6.89 24.35
N ARG A 160 -5.31 -5.74 25.01
CA ARG A 160 -4.24 -4.85 25.47
C ARG A 160 -3.36 -5.50 26.54
N ASP A 161 -3.93 -6.44 27.28
CA ASP A 161 -3.31 -7.12 28.42
C ASP A 161 -2.99 -8.60 28.13
N ASP A 162 -3.13 -9.05 26.88
CA ASP A 162 -2.74 -10.41 26.49
C ASP A 162 -1.22 -10.46 26.29
N PRO A 163 -0.49 -11.23 27.12
CA PRO A 163 0.92 -11.42 26.89
C PRO A 163 1.15 -12.14 25.56
N TRP A 164 2.27 -11.80 24.90
CA TRP A 164 2.68 -12.40 23.61
C TRP A 164 2.78 -13.93 23.67
N TRP A 165 2.97 -14.46 24.88
CA TRP A 165 3.04 -15.87 25.18
C TRP A 165 1.99 -16.27 26.20
N TRP A 166 1.66 -17.56 26.22
CA TRP A 166 0.61 -18.16 27.04
C TRP A 166 0.86 -17.84 28.52
N LYS A 167 -0.19 -17.39 29.24
CA LYS A 167 -0.22 -17.52 30.70
C LYS A 167 -0.48 -18.99 31.01
N ALA A 168 0.56 -19.68 31.49
CA ALA A 168 0.40 -20.85 32.34
C ALA A 168 0.38 -20.38 33.80
#